data_AF-A0A450Y7Z7-F1
#
_entry.id   AF-A0A450Y7Z7-F1
#
_cell.length_a   1.000
_cell.length_b   1.000
_cell.length_c   1.000
_cell.angle_alpha   90.00
_cell.angle_beta   90.00
_cell.angle_gamma   90.00
#
_symmetry.space_group_name_H-M   'P 1'
#
loop_
_entity.id
_entity.type
_entity.pdbx_description
1 polymer ?
#
loop_
_entity_poly.entity_id
_entity_poly.type
_entity_poly.pdbx_seq_one_letter_code
_entity_poly.pdbx_strand_id
1 'polypeptide(L)' 'MNPKSGEVWLADLGLAAKTRPVVVISRYDPNPPRALVMYVPLTTQNRHSPYEVVLPKLRFLNQRSIANV' A
#
# COMPACT_ATOMS: atom_id res chain seq x y z
N MET A 1 10.12 5.23 12.67
CA MET A 1 9.13 5.72 11.68
C MET A 1 7.84 4.99 11.95
N ASN A 2 6.74 5.71 12.21
CA ASN A 2 5.45 5.12 12.55
C ASN A 2 4.46 5.42 11.42
N PRO A 3 4.42 4.58 10.37
CA PRO A 3 3.54 4.81 9.24
C PRO A 3 2.08 4.80 9.71
N LYS A 4 1.28 5.71 9.14
CA LYS A 4 -0.13 5.85 9.48
C LYS A 4 -1.01 5.16 8.45
N SER A 5 -2.15 4.66 8.89
CA SER A 5 -3.16 4.10 7.99
C SER A 5 -3.54 5.11 6.90
N GLY A 6 -3.57 4.65 5.65
CA GLY A 6 -3.84 5.46 4.46
C GLY A 6 -2.60 6.09 3.82
N GLU A 7 -1.42 6.06 4.46
CA GLU A 7 -0.19 6.52 3.83
C GLU A 7 0.27 5.56 2.72
N VAL A 8 0.84 6.12 1.65
CA VAL A 8 1.48 5.36 0.58
C VAL A 8 2.99 5.38 0.78
N TRP A 9 3.59 4.20 0.83
CA TRP A 9 5.02 4.02 1.02
C TRP A 9 5.63 3.24 -0.15
N LEU A 10 6.89 3.51 -0.48
CA LEU A 10 7.64 2.64 -1.39
C LEU A 10 8.28 1.52 -0.55
N ALA A 11 7.86 0.27 -0.77
CA ALA A 11 8.36 -0.88 -0.04
C ALA A 11 9.17 -1.80 -0.97
N ASP A 12 10.31 -2.27 -0.50
CA ASP A 12 10.99 -3.41 -1.10
C ASP A 12 10.35 -4.70 -0.57
N LEU A 13 9.73 -5.47 -1.45
CA LEU A 13 9.03 -6.70 -1.13
C LEU A 13 9.89 -7.95 -1.43
N GLY A 14 11.19 -7.75 -1.66
CA GLY A 14 12.15 -8.81 -1.92
C GLY A 14 12.02 -9.45 -3.30
N LEU A 15 12.67 -10.61 -3.43
CA LEU A 15 12.94 -11.31 -4.71
C LEU A 15 11.69 -11.61 -5.55
N ALA A 16 10.53 -11.85 -4.93
CA ALA A 16 9.33 -12.28 -5.65
C ALA A 16 8.37 -11.13 -6.03
N ALA A 17 8.43 -9.98 -5.36
CA ALA A 17 7.35 -8.98 -5.42
C ALA A 17 7.78 -7.59 -5.93
N LYS A 18 9.09 -7.33 -6.11
CA LYS A 18 9.68 -6.07 -6.59
C LYS A 18 9.42 -4.89 -5.64
N THR A 19 10.23 -3.84 -5.74
CA THR A 19 9.96 -2.58 -5.04
C THR A 19 8.70 -1.92 -5.61
N ARG A 20 7.68 -1.70 -4.79
CA ARG A 20 6.38 -1.16 -5.23
C ARG A 20 5.78 -0.20 -4.21
N PRO A 21 4.95 0.76 -4.65
CA PRO A 21 4.08 1.51 -3.77
C PRO A 21 3.12 0.56 -3.02
N VAL A 22 2.91 0.80 -1.73
CA VAL A 22 1.97 0.07 -0.87
C VAL A 22 1.15 1.06 -0.06
N VAL A 23 -0.12 0.74 0.21
CA VAL A 23 -0.94 1.48 1.18
C VAL A 23 -0.82 0.80 2.54
N VAL A 24 -0.54 1.58 3.57
CA VAL A 24 -0.52 1.12 4.95
C VAL A 24 -1.95 0.98 5.46
N ILE A 25 -2.29 -0.18 6.02
CA ILE A 25 -3.61 -0.46 6.59
C ILE A 25 -3.54 -0.83 8.08
N SER A 26 -2.34 -0.95 8.65
CA SER A 26 -2.19 -1.16 10.08
C SER A 26 -2.76 -0.01 10.89
N ARG A 27 -3.39 -0.33 12.01
CA ARG A 27 -3.74 0.65 13.05
C ARG A 27 -2.47 1.40 13.47
N TYR A 28 -2.60 2.72 13.65
CA TYR A 28 -1.54 3.52 14.26
C TYR A 28 -1.37 3.15 15.74
N ASP A 29 -0.14 2.80 16.10
CA ASP A 29 0.29 2.57 17.47
C ASP A 29 1.58 3.37 17.70
N PRO A 30 1.60 4.34 18.63
CA PRO A 30 2.82 5.10 18.93
C PRO A 30 3.90 4.26 19.64
N ASN A 31 3.54 3.13 20.26
CA ASN A 31 4.45 2.27 21.01
C ASN A 31 4.16 0.77 20.76
N PRO A 32 4.30 0.29 19.51
CA PRO A 32 3.96 -1.08 19.18
C PRO A 32 4.98 -2.05 19.79
N PRO A 33 4.54 -3.22 20.28
CA PRO A 33 5.46 -4.22 20.82
C PRO A 33 6.39 -4.82 19.76
N ARG A 34 6.10 -4.60 18.46
CA ARG A 34 6.90 -5.04 17.31
C ARG A 34 6.89 -3.99 16.21
N ALA A 35 8.00 -3.85 15.50
CA ALA A 35 8.11 -3.01 14.31
C ALA A 35 7.52 -3.72 13.07
N LEU A 36 6.21 -3.96 13.06
CA LEU A 36 5.48 -4.60 11.97
C LEU A 36 4.40 -3.67 11.41
N VAL A 37 4.14 -3.80 10.10
CA VAL A 37 3.16 -3.01 9.37
C VAL A 37 2.35 -3.94 8.49
N MET A 38 1.04 -3.73 8.45
CA MET A 38 0.15 -4.37 7.47
C MET A 38 -0.03 -3.42 6.29
N TYR A 39 0.10 -3.94 5.08
CA TYR A 39 0.01 -3.15 3.85
C TYR A 39 -0.69 -3.92 2.73
N VAL A 40 -1.17 -3.16 1.74
CA VAL A 40 -1.69 -3.69 0.47
C VAL A 40 -0.82 -3.16 -0.67
N PRO A 41 -0.20 -4.02 -1.51
CA PRO A 41 0.54 -3.57 -2.68
C PRO A 41 -0.36 -2.89 -3.70
N LEU A 42 0.15 -1.81 -4.30
CA LEU A 42 -0.52 -1.15 -5.41
C LEU A 42 -0.19 -1.85 -6.74
N THR A 43 -1.21 -2.00 -7.57
CA THR A 43 -1.11 -2.52 -8.93
C THR A 43 -1.74 -1.54 -9.91
N THR A 44 -1.31 -1.59 -11.16
CA THR A 44 -1.90 -0.83 -12.27
C THR A 44 -2.91 -1.66 -13.05
N GLN A 45 -3.02 -2.95 -12.73
CA GLN A 45 -4.02 -3.86 -13.29
C GLN A 45 -5.32 -3.72 -12.52
N ASN A 46 -6.40 -3.42 -13.22
CA ASN A 46 -7.76 -3.40 -12.69
C ASN A 46 -8.54 -4.55 -13.34
N ARG A 47 -9.10 -5.45 -12.54
CA ARG A 47 -9.88 -6.61 -13.00
C ARG A 47 -11.38 -6.41 -12.82
N HIS A 48 -11.81 -5.22 -12.42
CA HIS A 48 -13.20 -4.84 -12.16
C HIS A 48 -13.89 -5.78 -11.14
N SER A 49 -13.14 -6.15 -10.11
CA SER A 49 -13.58 -7.01 -9.03
C SER A 49 -14.15 -6.19 -7.86
N PRO A 50 -15.12 -6.70 -7.08
CA PRO A 50 -15.53 -6.07 -5.82
C PRO A 50 -14.42 -6.02 -4.76
N TYR A 51 -13.32 -6.76 -4.96
CA TYR A 51 -12.13 -6.80 -4.09
C TYR A 51 -11.05 -5.78 -4.49
N GLU A 52 -11.42 -4.75 -5.26
CA GLU A 52 -10.49 -3.73 -5.76
C GLU A 52 -10.92 -2.33 -5.34
N VAL A 53 -9.99 -1.56 -4.78
CA VAL A 53 -10.18 -0.16 -4.44
C VAL A 53 -9.33 0.70 -5.36
N VAL A 54 -9.98 1.53 -6.17
CA VAL A 54 -9.31 2.46 -7.08
C VAL A 54 -8.83 3.68 -6.30
N LEU A 55 -7.52 3.96 -6.36
CA LEU A 55 -6.96 5.15 -5.72
C LEU A 55 -7.26 6.42 -6.53
N PRO A 56 -7.36 7.59 -5.87
CA PRO A 56 -7.37 8.86 -6.56
C PRO A 56 -6.05 9.06 -7.34
N LYS A 57 -6.03 10.04 -8.26
CA LYS A 57 -4.80 10.40 -8.98
C LYS A 57 -3.83 11.10 -8.01
N LEU A 58 -2.90 10.32 -7.45
CA LEU A 58 -1.84 10.82 -6.58
C LEU A 58 -0.68 11.36 -7.42
N ARG A 59 -0.19 12.57 -7.11
CA ARG A 59 0.83 13.26 -7.94
C ARG A 59 2.17 12.53 -8.03
N PHE A 60 2.51 11.77 -6.99
CA PHE A 60 3.75 11.00 -6.91
C PHE A 60 3.65 9.60 -7.52
N LEU A 61 2.45 9.17 -7.95
CA LEU A 61 2.27 7.95 -8.73
C LEU A 61 2.24 8.32 -10.22
N ASN A 62 2.94 7.55 -11.05
CA ASN A 62 3.01 7.80 -12.49
C ASN A 62 1.67 7.55 -13.22
N GLN A 63 0.78 6.74 -12.64
CA GLN A 63 -0.52 6.40 -13.19
C GLN A 63 -1.53 6.04 -12.08
N ARG A 64 -2.81 5.91 -12.45
CA ARG A 64 -3.84 5.43 -11.50
C ARG A 64 -3.49 4.02 -11.05
N SER A 65 -3.69 3.76 -9.77
CA SER A 65 -3.35 2.49 -9.14
C SER A 65 -4.55 1.95 -8.37
N ILE A 66 -4.51 0.66 -8.10
CA ILE A 66 -5.56 -0.13 -7.48
C ILE A 66 -4.93 -0.88 -6.30
N ALA A 67 -5.66 -0.94 -5.18
CA ALA A 67 -5.35 -1.79 -4.04
C ALA A 67 -6.30 -3.00 -4.04
N ASN A 68 -5.74 -4.21 -3.93
CA ASN A 68 -6.52 -5.45 -3.85
C ASN A 68 -6.76 -5.80 -2.38
N VAL A 69 -8.01 -5.85 -1.92
CA VAL A 69 -8.40 -5.99 -0.50
C VAL A 69 -9.29 -7.19 -0.23
#